data_AF-A0AAU7DI48-F1
#
_entry.id   AF-A0AAU7DI48-F1
#
_cell.length_a   1.000
_cell.length_b   1.000
_cell.length_c   1.000
_cell.angle_alpha   90.00
_cell.angle_beta   90.00
_cell.angle_gamma   90.00
#
_symmetry.space_group_name_H-M   'P 1'
#
loop_
_entity.id
_entity.type
_entity.pdbx_description
1 polymer ?
#
loop_
_entity_poly.entity_id
_entity_poly.type
_entity_poly.pdbx_seq_one_letter_code
_entity_poly.pdbx_strand_id
1 'polypeptide(L)' 'MRPIKTKEGIGLKRLNVNITEELHRRFKSATAAQGLEMTDLILEWIQKYVDKNGLVAPKKGRRA' A
#
# COMPACT_ATOMS: atom_id res chain seq x y z
N MET A 1 13.33 -14.30 15.21
CA MET A 1 12.59 -13.85 14.01
C MET A 1 11.69 -15.02 13.57
N ARG A 2 10.36 -14.93 13.73
CA ARG A 2 9.46 -16.04 13.36
C ARG A 2 9.19 -15.99 11.85
N PRO A 3 9.37 -17.09 11.09
CA PRO A 3 9.06 -17.09 9.67
C PRO A 3 7.56 -16.92 9.50
N ILE A 4 7.18 -15.85 8.83
CA ILE A 4 5.81 -15.61 8.39
C ILE A 4 5.52 -16.66 7.33
N LYS A 5 4.54 -17.53 7.59
CA LYS A 5 4.03 -18.51 6.63
C LYS A 5 3.49 -17.75 5.41
N THR A 6 4.21 -17.82 4.29
CA THR A 6 3.76 -17.31 2.99
C THR A 6 2.48 -18.06 2.61
N LYS A 7 1.37 -17.35 2.47
CA LYS A 7 0.14 -17.92 1.90
C LYS A 7 0.34 -18.02 0.39
N GLU A 8 0.98 -19.09 -0.06
CA GLU A 8 1.10 -19.45 -1.48
C GLU A 8 -0.31 -19.76 -2.01
N GLY A 9 -0.85 -18.94 -2.90
CA GLY A 9 -2.11 -19.25 -3.61
C GLY A 9 -2.91 -18.07 -4.15
N ILE A 10 -2.65 -16.84 -3.70
CA ILE A 10 -3.29 -15.62 -4.21
C ILE A 10 -2.15 -14.63 -4.39
N GLY A 11 -2.09 -13.87 -5.50
CA GLY A 11 -1.00 -12.93 -5.85
C GLY A 11 -0.75 -11.77 -4.86
N LEU A 12 -0.98 -11.99 -3.57
CA LEU A 12 -0.78 -11.09 -2.46
C LEU A 12 0.71 -11.11 -2.06
N LYS A 13 1.36 -9.95 -2.21
CA LYS A 13 2.69 -9.71 -1.63
C LYS A 13 2.54 -8.94 -0.33
N ARG A 14 3.31 -9.32 0.69
CA ARG A 14 3.38 -8.58 1.95
C ARG A 14 4.17 -7.29 1.74
N LEU A 15 3.57 -6.16 2.07
CA LEU A 15 4.26 -4.89 2.17
C LEU A 15 4.90 -4.77 3.56
N ASN A 16 6.22 -4.65 3.61
CA ASN A 16 6.95 -4.39 4.85
C ASN A 16 7.50 -2.95 4.81
N VAL A 17 7.12 -2.13 5.78
CA VAL A 17 7.48 -0.72 5.85
C VAL A 17 7.90 -0.36 7.27
N ASN A 18 8.94 0.45 7.37
CA ASN A 18 9.34 1.06 8.63
C ASN A 18 8.76 2.48 8.67
N ILE A 19 8.02 2.79 9.72
CA ILE A 19 7.51 4.14 10.00
C ILE A 19 7.91 4.54 11.42
N THR A 20 7.96 5.83 11.68
CA THR A 20 8.26 6.32 13.03
C THR A 20 7.13 5.93 14.00
N GLU A 21 7.46 5.73 15.27
CA GLU A 21 6.47 5.40 16.30
C GLU A 21 5.38 6.47 16.40
N GLU A 22 5.77 7.75 16.31
CA GLU A 22 4.83 8.86 16.34
C GLU A 22 3.84 8.79 15.16
N LEU A 23 4.33 8.52 13.95
CA LEU A 23 3.47 8.41 12.77
C LEU A 23 2.52 7.23 12.90
N HIS A 24 3.01 6.06 13.35
CA HIS A 24 2.18 4.90 13.60
C HIS A 24 1.07 5.19 14.62
N ARG A 25 1.42 5.81 15.75
CA ARG A 25 0.47 6.16 16.82
C ARG A 25 -0.60 7.12 16.32
N ARG A 26 -0.21 8.17 15.60
CA ARG A 26 -1.13 9.15 15.03
C ARG A 26 -2.05 8.53 13.99
N PHE A 27 -1.49 7.72 13.09
CA PHE A 27 -2.26 7.00 12.08
C PHE A 27 -3.28 6.08 12.72
N LYS A 28 -2.86 5.20 13.65
CA LYS A 28 -3.75 4.30 14.40
C LYS A 28 -4.87 5.04 15.12
N SER A 29 -4.55 6.15 15.79
CA SER A 29 -5.56 6.95 16.50
C SER A 29 -6.58 7.57 15.55
N ALA A 30 -6.12 8.07 14.39
CA ALA A 30 -6.98 8.68 13.39
C ALA A 30 -7.89 7.64 12.71
N THR A 31 -7.37 6.44 12.40
CA THR A 31 -8.16 5.36 11.79
C THR A 31 -9.24 4.87 12.76
N ALA A 32 -8.88 4.68 14.03
CA ALA A 32 -9.82 4.25 15.07
C ALA A 32 -10.96 5.27 15.28
N ALA A 33 -10.65 6.57 15.27
CA ALA A 33 -11.67 7.62 15.38
C ALA A 33 -12.68 7.61 14.21
N GLN A 34 -12.28 7.09 13.05
CA GLN A 34 -13.13 6.94 11.87
C GLN A 34 -13.81 5.57 11.77
N GLY A 35 -13.52 4.65 12.70
CA GLY A 35 -14.02 3.27 12.63
C GLY A 35 -13.41 2.44 11.49
N LEU A 36 -12.20 2.81 11.03
CA LEU A 36 -11.52 2.18 9.91
C LEU A 36 -10.29 1.40 10.37
N GLU A 37 -9.95 0.35 9.61
CA GLU A 37 -8.71 -0.40 9.77
C GLU A 37 -7.54 0.28 9.04
N MET A 38 -6.35 0.27 9.65
CA MET A 38 -5.13 0.86 9.08
C MET A 38 -4.79 0.29 7.70
N THR A 39 -5.01 -1.01 7.49
CA THR A 39 -4.69 -1.70 6.24
C THR A 39 -5.53 -1.19 5.08
N ASP A 40 -6.83 -0.97 5.30
CA ASP A 40 -7.76 -0.55 4.24
C ASP A 40 -7.38 0.83 3.70
N LEU A 41 -7.05 1.76 4.60
CA LEU A 41 -6.58 3.10 4.21
C LEU A 41 -5.25 3.07 3.47
N ILE A 42 -4.30 2.21 3.87
CA ILE A 42 -3.03 2.08 3.15
C ILE A 42 -3.26 1.56 1.73
N LEU A 43 -4.11 0.53 1.58
CA LEU A 43 -4.44 -0.02 0.26
C LEU A 43 -5.16 0.99 -0.63
N GLU A 44 -6.14 1.70 -0.07
CA GLU A 44 -6.85 2.77 -0.79
C GLU A 44 -5.92 3.89 -1.21
N TRP A 45 -5.01 4.32 -0.32
CA TRP A 45 -4.03 5.34 -0.65
C TRP A 45 -3.06 4.87 -1.75
N ILE A 46 -2.57 3.63 -1.69
CA ILE A 46 -1.72 3.05 -2.74
C ILE A 46 -2.46 3.04 -4.07
N GLN A 47 -3.72 2.60 -4.10
CA GLN A 47 -4.52 2.58 -5.32
C GLN A 47 -4.70 3.99 -5.89
N LYS A 48 -5.13 4.96 -5.06
CA LYS A 48 -5.27 6.37 -5.48
C LYS A 48 -3.95 6.96 -5.98
N TYR A 49 -2.84 6.62 -5.33
CA TYR A 49 -1.51 7.07 -5.74
C TYR A 49 -1.15 6.49 -7.11
N VAL A 50 -1.41 5.20 -7.35
CA VAL A 50 -1.17 4.55 -8.65
C VAL A 50 -2.12 5.09 -9.71
N ASP A 51 -3.38 5.35 -9.41
CA ASP A 51 -4.33 5.88 -10.40
C ASP A 51 -3.94 7.31 -10.81
N LYS A 52 -3.50 8.11 -9.84
CA LYS A 52 -3.06 9.50 -10.07
C LYS A 52 -1.72 9.57 -10.81
N ASN A 53 -0.78 8.70 -10.49
CA ASN A 53 0.61 8.76 -10.97
C ASN A 53 0.98 7.63 -11.94
N GLY A 54 -0.02 6.81 -12.31
CA GLY A 54 0.14 5.60 -13.08
C GLY A 54 0.78 5.88 -14.42
N LEU A 55 1.57 4.90 -14.88
CA LEU A 55 2.52 5.01 -15.98
C LEU A 55 2.05 6.01 -17.04
N VAL A 56 2.74 7.15 -17.13
CA VAL A 56 2.96 7.80 -18.42
C VAL A 56 3.52 6.69 -19.29
N ALA A 57 2.66 5.96 -19.99
CA ALA A 57 3.12 4.95 -20.92
C ALA A 57 4.11 5.70 -21.81
N PRO A 58 5.39 5.30 -21.89
CA PRO A 58 6.24 5.88 -22.91
C PRO A 58 5.48 5.63 -24.20
N LYS A 59 5.01 6.70 -24.86
CA LYS A 59 4.29 6.61 -26.13
C LYS A 59 5.08 5.63 -26.96
N LYS A 60 4.52 4.43 -27.18
CA LYS A 60 5.18 3.37 -27.94
C LYS A 60 5.57 4.02 -29.26
N GLY A 61 6.85 4.33 -29.38
CA GLY A 61 7.40 4.90 -30.59
C GLY A 61 7.14 3.87 -31.66
N ARG A 62 6.09 4.09 -32.43
CA ARG A 62 5.84 3.40 -33.69
C ARG A 62 6.94 3.85 -34.62
N ARG A 63 8.10 3.19 -34.56
CA ARG A 63 9.01 3.20 -35.69
C ARG A 63 8.44 2.18 -36.67
N ALA A 64 7.79 2.74 -37.68
CA ALA A 64 7.41 2.05 -38.90
C ALA A 64 8.65 1.56 -39.64
#